data_AF-A0A8J9X0C2-F1
#
_entry.id   AF-A0A8J9X0C2-F1
#
_cell.length_a   1.000
_cell.length_b   1.000
_cell.length_c   1.000
_cell.angle_alpha   90.00
_cell.angle_beta   90.00
_cell.angle_gamma   90.00
#
_symmetry.space_group_name_H-M   'P 1'
#
loop_
_entity.id
_entity.type
_entity.pdbx_description
1 polymer ?
#
loop_
_entity_poly.entity_id
_entity_poly.type
_entity_poly.pdbx_seq_one_letter_code
_entity_poly.pdbx_strand_id
1 'polypeptide(L)' 'MLELSKLVDCTVRVKCIGGREIKGILRGYDDLVNLVLDESEEFLR' A
#
# COMPACT_ATOMS: atom_id res chain seq x y z
N MET A 1 11.98 12.44 1.64
CA MET A 1 11.15 12.05 0.48
C MET A 1 10.80 10.58 0.67
N LEU A 2 9.52 10.21 0.57
CA LEU A 2 9.12 8.80 0.68
C LEU A 2 9.50 8.09 -0.61
N GLU A 3 10.50 7.21 -0.58
CA GLU A 3 10.94 6.49 -1.78
C GLU A 3 10.11 5.22 -1.97
N LEU A 4 8.85 5.40 -2.37
CA LEU A 4 7.92 4.30 -2.68
C LEU A 4 8.45 3.41 -3.81
N SER A 5 9.27 3.96 -4.70
CA SER A 5 10.00 3.21 -5.74
C SER A 5 10.82 2.05 -5.19
N LYS A 6 11.38 2.19 -3.97
CA LYS A 6 12.16 1.13 -3.31
C LYS A 6 11.29 0.01 -2.74
N LEU A 7 9.98 0.23 -2.65
CA LEU A 7 9.01 -0.70 -2.09
C LEU A 7 8.19 -1.40 -3.19
N VAL A 8 8.42 -1.09 -4.46
CA VAL A 8 7.81 -1.82 -5.59
C VAL A 8 8.23 -3.29 -5.49
N ASP A 9 7.27 -4.18 -5.77
CA ASP A 9 7.36 -5.64 -5.61
C ASP A 9 7.58 -6.12 -4.16
N CYS A 10 7.56 -5.22 -3.18
CA CYS A 10 7.59 -5.58 -1.77
C CYS A 10 6.17 -5.65 -1.19
N THR A 11 5.97 -6.52 -0.19
CA THR A 11 4.76 -6.49 0.62
C THR A 11 4.78 -5.27 1.55
N VAL A 12 3.73 -4.45 1.47
CA VAL A 12 3.54 -3.27 2.30
C VAL A 12 2.27 -3.40 3.16
N ARG A 13 2.25 -2.72 4.31
CA ARG A 13 1.05 -2.57 5.15
C ARG A 13 0.66 -1.10 5.17
N VAL A 14 -0.53 -0.81 4.66
CA VAL A 14 -1.07 0.53 4.49
C VAL A 14 -2.14 0.76 5.56
N LYS A 15 -2.01 1.84 6.33
CA LYS A 15 -3.05 2.29 7.25
C LYS A 15 -3.86 3.39 6.55
N CYS A 16 -5.11 3.10 6.26
CA CYS A 16 -6.01 4.07 5.68
C CYS A 16 -6.60 4.97 6.78
N ILE A 17 -6.95 6.20 6.39
CA ILE A 17 -7.76 7.08 7.24
C ILE A 17 -9.07 6.35 7.58
N GLY A 18 -9.49 6.42 8.84
CA GLY A 18 -10.66 5.67 9.33
C GLY A 18 -10.35 4.31 9.94
N GLY A 19 -9.07 3.93 10.06
CA GLY A 19 -8.64 2.79 10.87
C GLY A 19 -8.58 1.44 10.15
N ARG A 20 -8.89 1.41 8.86
CA ARG A 20 -8.71 0.21 8.01
C ARG A 20 -7.22 -0.03 7.77
N GLU A 21 -6.82 -1.28 7.79
CA GLU A 21 -5.45 -1.66 7.43
C GLU A 21 -5.49 -2.67 6.28
N ILE A 22 -4.62 -2.48 5.29
CA ILE A 22 -4.52 -3.32 4.11
C ILE A 22 -3.07 -3.80 3.99
N LYS A 23 -2.86 -5.08 3.71
CA LYS A 23 -1.56 -5.65 3.35
C LYS A 23 -1.62 -6.11 1.91
N GLY A 24 -0.63 -5.78 1.10
CA GLY A 24 -0.56 -6.20 -0.31
C GLY A 24 0.82 -5.96 -0.90
N ILE A 25 1.05 -6.41 -2.12
CA ILE A 25 2.29 -6.19 -2.87
C ILE A 25 2.18 -4.87 -3.64
N LEU A 26 3.09 -3.93 -3.41
CA LEU A 26 3.07 -2.64 -4.12
C LEU A 26 3.51 -2.83 -5.58
N ARG A 27 2.62 -2.57 -6.53
CA ARG A 27 2.94 -2.64 -7.97
C ARG A 27 3.16 -1.28 -8.62
N GLY A 28 2.61 -0.23 -8.02
CA GLY A 28 2.72 1.11 -8.56
C GLY A 28 2.15 2.17 -7.64
N TYR A 29 2.50 3.42 -7.92
CA TYR A 29 2.00 4.60 -7.24
C TYR A 29 2.06 5.81 -8.17
N ASP A 30 1.37 6.89 -7.80
CA ASP A 30 1.45 8.18 -8.47
C ASP A 30 1.95 9.30 -7.52
N ASP A 31 2.09 10.52 -8.04
CA ASP A 31 2.56 11.67 -7.27
C ASP A 31 1.61 12.09 -6.13
N LEU A 32 0.35 11.63 -6.17
CA LEU A 32 -0.66 11.84 -5.12
C LEU A 32 -0.65 10.71 -4.08
N VAL A 33 0.24 9.73 -4.21
CA VAL A 33 0.37 8.57 -3.32
C VAL A 33 -0.86 7.68 -3.36
N ASN A 34 -1.55 7.61 -4.50
CA ASN A 34 -2.46 6.51 -4.77
C ASN A 34 -1.64 5.25 -4.99
N LEU A 35 -2.05 4.12 -4.38
CA LEU A 35 -1.29 2.87 -4.42
C LEU A 35 -2.04 1.82 -5.23
N VAL A 36 -1.31 1.12 -6.10
CA VAL A 36 -1.78 -0.12 -6.74
C VAL A 36 -1.22 -1.29 -5.96
N LEU A 37 -2.10 -2.02 -5.27
CA LEU A 37 -1.73 -3.18 -4.48
C LEU A 37 -2.27 -4.46 -5.13
N ASP A 38 -1.41 -5.45 -5.26
CA ASP A 38 -1.73 -6.80 -5.71
C ASP A 38 -1.83 -7.74 -4.50
N GLU A 39 -2.54 -8.87 -4.62
CA GLU A 39 -2.74 -9.85 -3.54
C GLU A 39 -3.15 -9.22 -2.18
N SER A 40 -4.11 -8.29 -2.23
CA SER A 40 -4.45 -7.47 -1.05
C SER A 40 -5.38 -8.17 -0.06
N GLU A 41 -4.99 -8.17 1.20
CA GLU A 41 -5.79 -8.62 2.35
C GLU A 41 -6.15 -7.41 3.23
N GLU A 42 -7.45 -7.21 3.48
CA GLU A 42 -7.94 -6.18 4.39
C GLU A 42 -8.16 -6.75 5.80
N PHE A 43 -7.65 -6.05 6.80
CA PHE A 43 -7.87 -6.36 8.21
C PHE A 43 -9.11 -5.59 8.70
N LEU A 44 -10.24 -6.29 8.72
CA LEU A 44 -11.46 -5.83 9.40
C LEU A 44 -11.30 -6.03 10.92
N ARG A 45 -11.85 -5.10 11.71
CA ARG A 45 -11.91 -5.21 13.17
C ARG A 45 -13.30 -5.62 13.61
#